data_AF-A0A5C5YY79-F1
#
_entry.id   AF-A0A5C5YY79-F1
#
_cell.length_a   1.000
_cell.length_b   1.000
_cell.length_c   1.000
_cell.angle_alpha   90.00
_cell.angle_beta   90.00
_cell.angle_gamma   90.00
#
_symmetry.space_group_name_H-M   'P 1'
#
loop_
_entity.id
_entity.type
_entity.pdbx_description
1 polymer ?
#
loop_
_entity_poly.entity_id
_entity_poly.type
_entity_poly.pdbx_seq_one_letter_code
_entity_poly.pdbx_strand_id
1 'polypeptide(L)'
;MSDREPAWLVVLIDTELLRWSAVGIDSRGQAFPLIQSEAGNLDEYKELAADDQVSFLRHRLSGVLQRGFDRFYARGKKASHILLISDGPFPNSAEGVTKQLAEHFVEWMINPPVAFLMTPSAFNVGHEAKFDVIAGDFLRSNLVTLSRAIDGIVSQLGQPECWELIPNAKKHPG
;
A
#
# COMPACT_ATOMS: atom_id res chain seq x y z
N MET A 1 7.62 27.21 6.64
CA MET A 1 7.45 26.09 5.69
C MET A 1 8.11 24.88 6.32
N SER A 2 7.52 23.70 6.22
CA SER A 2 8.01 22.52 6.94
C SER A 2 9.36 22.07 6.37
N ASP A 3 10.44 22.06 7.18
CA ASP A 3 11.76 21.50 6.85
C ASP A 3 11.76 19.96 6.69
N ARG A 4 10.61 19.38 6.35
CA ARG A 4 10.45 17.94 6.22
C ARG A 4 10.89 17.50 4.83
N GLU A 5 11.64 16.42 4.79
CA GLU A 5 12.16 15.88 3.55
C GLU A 5 11.05 15.22 2.73
N PRO A 6 10.89 15.59 1.44
CA PRO A 6 9.98 14.90 0.53
C PRO A 6 10.34 13.43 0.35
N ALA A 7 9.35 12.55 0.43
CA ALA A 7 9.51 11.11 0.26
C ALA A 7 8.19 10.48 -0.24
N TRP A 8 8.21 9.26 -0.77
CA TRP A 8 7.00 8.54 -1.16
C TRP A 8 6.45 7.74 0.02
N LEU A 9 5.14 7.78 0.22
CA LEU A 9 4.43 6.86 1.10
C LEU A 9 3.87 5.74 0.25
N VAL A 10 4.24 4.50 0.53
CA VAL A 10 3.83 3.32 -0.23
C VAL A 10 3.06 2.37 0.67
N VAL A 11 1.90 1.92 0.22
CA VAL A 11 1.12 0.86 0.86
C VAL A 11 1.23 -0.38 -0.01
N LEU A 12 1.92 -1.40 0.49
CA LEU A 12 1.99 -2.72 -0.13
C LEU A 12 0.83 -3.57 0.37
N ILE A 13 0.11 -4.20 -0.55
CA ILE A 13 -1.06 -5.03 -0.31
C ILE A 13 -0.72 -6.43 -0.80
N ASP A 14 -0.40 -7.30 0.17
CA ASP A 14 -0.13 -8.71 -0.02
C ASP A 14 -1.48 -9.42 -0.10
N THR A 15 -1.91 -9.72 -1.33
CA THR A 15 -3.23 -10.24 -1.64
C THR A 15 -3.37 -11.73 -1.29
N GLU A 16 -2.26 -12.45 -1.17
CA GLU A 16 -2.23 -13.84 -0.71
C GLU A 16 -2.43 -13.92 0.81
N LEU A 17 -1.64 -13.17 1.58
CA LEU A 17 -1.75 -13.14 3.04
C LEU A 17 -2.81 -12.17 3.56
N LEU A 18 -3.43 -11.40 2.67
CA LEU A 18 -4.43 -10.38 2.99
C LEU A 18 -3.95 -9.42 4.07
N ARG A 19 -2.74 -8.96 3.85
CA ARG A 19 -1.95 -8.13 4.76
C ARG A 19 -1.60 -6.85 4.04
N TRP A 20 -1.42 -5.78 4.81
CA TRP A 20 -0.88 -4.54 4.27
C TRP A 20 0.37 -4.11 5.04
N SER A 21 1.24 -3.39 4.35
CA SER A 21 2.44 -2.79 4.93
C SER A 21 2.57 -1.35 4.43
N ALA A 22 2.71 -0.39 5.33
CA ALA A 22 3.07 0.98 4.96
C ALA A 22 4.59 1.16 5.04
N VAL A 23 5.15 1.74 3.98
CA VAL A 23 6.58 1.86 3.72
C VAL A 23 6.86 3.28 3.28
N GLY A 24 8.01 3.82 3.67
CA GLY A 24 8.51 5.05 3.08
C GLY A 24 9.62 4.81 2.10
N ILE A 25 9.70 5.62 1.05
CA ILE A 25 10.84 5.66 0.12
C ILE A 25 11.38 7.07 0.09
N ASP A 26 12.64 7.25 0.49
CA ASP A 26 13.25 8.58 0.50
C ASP A 26 13.69 9.05 -0.91
N SER A 27 14.23 10.27 -0.98
CA SER A 27 14.73 10.87 -2.23
C SER A 27 15.93 10.13 -2.84
N ARG A 28 16.57 9.23 -2.10
CA ARG A 28 17.66 8.37 -2.58
C ARG A 28 17.13 7.03 -3.10
N GLY A 29 15.82 6.79 -3.03
CA GLY A 29 15.20 5.52 -3.38
C GLY A 29 15.38 4.44 -2.32
N GLN A 30 15.77 4.81 -1.08
CA GLN A 30 15.89 3.85 0.00
C GLN A 30 14.54 3.65 0.68
N ALA A 31 14.07 2.40 0.68
CA ALA A 31 12.87 2.01 1.40
C ALA A 31 13.14 1.88 2.90
N PHE A 32 12.17 2.26 3.72
CA PHE A 32 12.17 2.04 5.17
C PHE A 32 10.79 1.57 5.65
N PRO A 33 10.75 0.53 6.49
CA PRO A 33 9.50 0.00 7.05
C PRO A 33 8.89 1.01 8.04
N LEU A 34 7.56 1.09 8.06
CA LEU A 34 6.81 1.90 9.04
C LEU A 34 5.96 1.00 9.92
N ILE A 35 4.93 0.42 9.31
CA ILE A 35 3.90 -0.38 10.00
C ILE A 35 3.48 -1.53 9.10
N GLN A 36 3.12 -2.66 9.70
CA GLN A 36 2.61 -3.82 8.99
C GLN A 36 1.45 -4.43 9.78
N SER A 37 0.40 -4.88 9.11
CA SER A 37 -0.66 -5.63 9.79
C SER A 37 -0.29 -7.09 10.00
N GLU A 38 -0.99 -7.75 10.91
CA GLU A 38 -1.07 -9.21 10.89
C GLU A 38 -1.66 -9.72 9.56
N ALA A 39 -1.38 -10.98 9.23
CA ALA A 39 -2.02 -11.68 8.12
C ALA A 39 -3.54 -11.80 8.36
N GLY A 40 -4.32 -11.79 7.29
CA GLY A 40 -5.78 -11.84 7.34
C GLY A 40 -6.45 -10.53 7.76
N ASN A 41 -5.71 -9.42 7.87
CA ASN A 41 -6.30 -8.13 8.25
C ASN A 41 -7.36 -7.63 7.26
N LEU A 42 -7.29 -8.09 6.01
CA LEU A 42 -8.26 -7.80 4.97
C LEU A 42 -9.30 -8.91 4.78
N ASP A 43 -9.27 -10.04 5.49
CA ASP A 43 -10.15 -11.21 5.19
C ASP A 43 -11.64 -10.89 5.16
N GLU A 44 -12.10 -9.93 5.97
CA GLU A 44 -13.52 -9.63 6.13
C GLU A 44 -14.21 -9.22 4.82
N TYR A 45 -13.51 -8.62 3.84
CA TYR A 45 -14.19 -8.26 2.58
C TYR A 45 -14.70 -9.49 1.83
N LYS A 46 -14.09 -10.66 1.97
CA LYS A 46 -14.47 -11.85 1.19
C LYS A 46 -15.91 -12.28 1.46
N GLU A 47 -16.42 -12.00 2.65
CA GLU A 47 -17.78 -12.36 3.09
C GLU A 47 -18.82 -11.26 2.82
N LEU A 48 -18.40 -10.14 2.22
CA LEU A 48 -19.25 -9.00 1.94
C LEU A 48 -19.84 -9.04 0.53
N ALA A 49 -21.00 -8.41 0.34
CA ALA A 49 -21.55 -8.12 -0.98
C ALA A 49 -20.64 -7.16 -1.75
N ALA A 50 -20.70 -7.16 -3.09
CA ALA A 50 -19.78 -6.43 -3.96
C ALA A 50 -19.57 -4.95 -3.57
N ASP A 51 -20.66 -4.20 -3.33
CA ASP A 51 -20.59 -2.79 -2.95
C ASP A 51 -19.94 -2.58 -1.58
N ASP A 52 -20.17 -3.52 -0.66
CA ASP A 52 -19.60 -3.52 0.68
C ASP A 52 -18.11 -3.90 0.67
N GLN A 53 -17.65 -4.69 -0.30
CA GLN A 53 -16.23 -5.01 -0.48
C GLN A 53 -15.41 -3.76 -0.74
N VAL A 54 -15.85 -2.92 -1.69
CA VAL A 54 -15.18 -1.65 -2.01
C VAL A 54 -15.20 -0.72 -0.81
N SER A 55 -16.35 -0.62 -0.13
CA SER A 55 -16.50 0.23 1.06
C SER A 55 -15.56 -0.19 2.20
N PHE A 56 -15.49 -1.50 2.48
CA PHE A 56 -14.59 -2.07 3.48
C PHE A 56 -13.13 -1.82 3.15
N LEU A 57 -12.69 -2.17 1.93
CA LEU A 57 -11.29 -2.04 1.50
C LEU A 57 -10.86 -0.56 1.54
N ARG A 58 -11.72 0.34 1.05
CA ARG A 58 -11.49 1.79 1.15
C ARG A 58 -11.32 2.22 2.60
N HIS A 59 -12.26 1.88 3.47
CA HIS A 59 -12.21 2.28 4.87
C HIS A 59 -10.91 1.80 5.53
N ARG A 60 -10.57 0.53 5.29
CA ARG A 60 -9.37 -0.09 5.84
C ARG A 60 -8.10 0.61 5.34
N LEU A 61 -7.94 0.76 4.03
CA LEU A 61 -6.75 1.36 3.42
C LEU A 61 -6.62 2.86 3.71
N SER A 62 -7.71 3.60 3.85
CA SER A 62 -7.68 4.99 4.36
C SER A 62 -7.12 5.04 5.78
N GLY A 63 -7.50 4.08 6.64
CA GLY A 63 -6.92 3.92 7.97
C GLY A 63 -5.42 3.59 7.94
N VAL A 64 -4.98 2.77 6.96
CA VAL A 64 -3.55 2.50 6.72
C VAL A 64 -2.80 3.77 6.36
N LEU A 65 -3.34 4.55 5.43
CA LEU A 65 -2.73 5.81 4.99
C LEU A 65 -2.61 6.79 6.15
N GLN A 66 -3.65 6.96 6.96
CA GLN A 66 -3.60 7.82 8.15
C GLN A 66 -2.47 7.39 9.08
N ARG A 67 -2.40 6.10 9.44
CA ARG A 67 -1.33 5.59 10.32
C ARG A 67 0.04 5.73 9.68
N GLY A 68 0.15 5.47 8.38
CA GLY A 68 1.36 5.64 7.59
C GLY A 68 1.85 7.07 7.63
N PHE A 69 0.96 8.04 7.41
CA PHE A 69 1.23 9.46 7.54
C PHE A 69 1.74 9.81 8.93
N ASP A 70 1.10 9.35 10.00
CA ASP A 70 1.55 9.62 11.37
C ASP A 70 3.03 9.23 11.58
N ARG A 71 3.42 8.02 11.13
CA ARG A 71 4.81 7.54 11.25
C ARG A 71 5.75 8.26 10.29
N PHE A 72 5.26 8.64 9.11
CA PHE A 72 6.00 9.45 8.13
C PHE A 72 6.38 10.81 8.71
N TYR A 73 5.39 11.48 9.32
CA TYR A 73 5.55 12.78 9.95
C TYR A 73 6.48 12.71 11.16
N ALA A 74 6.37 11.65 11.98
CA ALA A 74 7.27 11.41 13.11
C ALA A 74 8.74 11.23 12.70
N ARG A 75 8.99 10.76 11.46
CA ARG A 75 10.34 10.63 10.88
C ARG A 75 10.82 11.88 10.13
N GLY A 76 10.13 13.02 10.28
CA GLY A 76 10.51 14.27 9.61
C GLY A 76 10.32 14.23 8.09
N LYS A 77 9.46 13.34 7.58
CA LYS A 77 9.18 13.20 6.15
C LYS A 77 7.84 13.85 5.79
N LYS A 78 7.73 14.28 4.53
CA LYS A 78 6.46 14.75 3.94
C LYS A 78 6.19 13.96 2.66
N ALA A 79 5.00 13.38 2.55
CA ALA A 79 4.65 12.62 1.35
C ALA A 79 4.63 13.56 0.14
N SER A 80 5.41 13.23 -0.88
CA SER A 80 5.36 13.87 -2.20
C SER A 80 4.49 13.09 -3.18
N HIS A 81 4.34 11.78 -2.96
CA HIS A 81 3.47 10.87 -3.69
C HIS A 81 2.95 9.80 -2.72
N ILE A 82 1.75 9.29 -2.98
CA ILE A 82 1.21 8.08 -2.34
C ILE A 82 1.08 7.00 -3.41
N LEU A 83 1.60 5.80 -3.12
CA LEU A 83 1.44 4.64 -3.98
C LEU A 83 0.70 3.55 -3.22
N LEU A 84 -0.40 3.05 -3.79
CA LEU A 84 -1.01 1.80 -3.35
C LEU A 84 -0.60 0.72 -4.35
N ILE A 85 0.00 -0.37 -3.86
CA ILE A 85 0.57 -1.41 -4.71
C ILE A 85 0.06 -2.75 -4.24
N SER A 86 -0.72 -3.45 -5.07
CA SER A 86 -1.10 -4.84 -4.81
C SER A 86 -0.24 -5.81 -5.62
N ASP A 87 0.06 -6.98 -5.06
CA ASP A 87 0.76 -8.07 -5.76
C ASP A 87 -0.19 -8.97 -6.58
N GLY A 88 -1.34 -8.43 -6.95
CA GLY A 88 -2.36 -9.12 -7.72
C GLY A 88 -3.73 -8.49 -7.51
N PRO A 89 -4.77 -9.06 -8.15
CA PRO A 89 -6.15 -8.74 -7.83
C PRO A 89 -6.53 -9.27 -6.45
N PHE A 90 -7.49 -8.62 -5.79
CA PHE A 90 -8.04 -9.11 -4.52
C PHE A 90 -8.75 -10.46 -4.72
N PRO A 91 -8.34 -11.54 -4.03
CA PRO A 91 -8.93 -12.87 -4.22
C PRO A 91 -10.39 -12.93 -3.73
N ASN A 92 -11.26 -13.60 -4.47
CA ASN A 92 -12.69 -13.71 -4.17
C ASN A 92 -13.43 -12.35 -4.10
N SER A 93 -12.87 -11.29 -4.69
CA SER A 93 -13.61 -10.05 -4.87
C SER A 93 -14.58 -10.16 -6.05
N ALA A 94 -15.67 -9.41 -6.01
CA ALA A 94 -16.48 -9.18 -7.19
C ALA A 94 -15.66 -8.54 -8.32
N GLU A 95 -16.11 -8.73 -9.56
CA GLU A 95 -15.45 -8.13 -10.72
C GLU A 95 -15.40 -6.60 -10.59
N GLY A 96 -14.25 -6.02 -10.91
CA GLY A 96 -14.07 -4.56 -10.90
C GLY A 96 -13.75 -3.93 -9.54
N VAL A 97 -13.79 -4.67 -8.42
CA VAL A 97 -13.48 -4.13 -7.08
C VAL A 97 -12.10 -3.45 -7.04
N THR A 98 -11.06 -4.09 -7.58
CA THR A 98 -9.70 -3.51 -7.63
C THR A 98 -9.68 -2.18 -8.38
N LYS A 99 -10.36 -2.10 -9.52
CA LYS A 99 -10.40 -0.90 -10.37
C LYS A 99 -11.18 0.23 -9.68
N GLN A 100 -12.36 -0.07 -9.15
CA GLN A 100 -13.19 0.91 -8.43
C GLN A 100 -12.47 1.46 -7.19
N LEU A 101 -11.77 0.59 -6.44
CA LEU A 101 -10.97 1.00 -5.31
C LEU A 101 -9.82 1.93 -5.72
N ALA A 102 -9.12 1.59 -6.81
CA ALA A 102 -8.04 2.38 -7.37
C ALA A 102 -8.51 3.78 -7.81
N GLU A 103 -9.59 3.84 -8.59
CA GLU A 103 -10.20 5.10 -9.06
C GLU A 103 -10.63 5.97 -7.88
N HIS A 104 -11.27 5.37 -6.86
CA HIS A 104 -11.71 6.10 -5.68
C HIS A 104 -10.56 6.82 -4.97
N PHE A 105 -9.41 6.15 -4.77
CA PHE A 105 -8.28 6.78 -4.09
C PHE A 105 -7.65 7.93 -4.88
N VAL A 106 -7.63 7.82 -6.20
CA VAL A 106 -7.09 8.85 -7.09
C VAL A 106 -8.01 10.07 -7.14
N GLU A 107 -9.33 9.86 -7.20
CA GLU A 107 -10.31 10.94 -7.24
C GLU A 107 -10.36 11.75 -5.94
N TRP A 108 -10.24 11.08 -4.79
CA TRP A 108 -10.42 11.71 -3.48
C TRP A 108 -9.14 12.36 -2.91
N MET A 109 -7.95 11.99 -3.38
CA MET A 109 -6.68 12.52 -2.88
C MET A 109 -5.91 13.25 -3.98
N ILE A 110 -6.00 14.59 -3.95
CA ILE A 110 -5.39 15.46 -4.98
C ILE A 110 -3.98 15.93 -4.58
N ASN A 111 -3.66 16.01 -3.28
CA ASN A 111 -2.37 16.49 -2.80
C ASN A 111 -1.97 15.85 -1.46
N PRO A 112 -0.95 14.96 -1.41
CA PRO A 112 -0.09 14.56 -2.52
C PRO A 112 -0.81 13.69 -3.58
N PRO A 113 -0.32 13.64 -4.83
CA PRO A 113 -0.86 12.78 -5.88
C PRO A 113 -0.79 11.31 -5.50
N VAL A 114 -1.76 10.54 -5.99
CA VAL A 114 -1.93 9.12 -5.69
C VAL A 114 -1.93 8.31 -6.97
N ALA A 115 -1.26 7.16 -6.94
CA ALA A 115 -1.38 6.16 -7.97
C ALA A 115 -1.63 4.78 -7.36
N PHE A 116 -2.43 3.99 -8.04
CA PHE A 116 -2.63 2.58 -7.73
C PHE A 116 -1.93 1.74 -8.79
N LEU A 117 -1.03 0.88 -8.33
CA LEU A 117 -0.22 0.00 -9.16
C LEU A 117 -0.52 -1.46 -8.81
N MET A 118 -0.34 -2.34 -9.78
CA MET A 118 -0.35 -3.78 -9.57
C MET A 118 0.96 -4.37 -10.06
N THR A 119 1.51 -5.33 -9.32
CA THR A 119 2.74 -6.06 -9.65
C THR A 119 2.45 -7.55 -9.74
N PRO A 120 3.33 -8.36 -10.38
CA PRO A 120 3.38 -9.79 -10.15
C PRO A 120 3.33 -10.17 -8.67
N SER A 121 2.81 -11.38 -8.43
CA SER A 121 2.66 -12.00 -7.11
C SER A 121 3.91 -11.98 -6.26
N ALA A 122 3.72 -11.88 -4.94
CA ALA A 122 4.78 -11.75 -3.95
C ALA A 122 5.73 -10.57 -4.21
N PHE A 123 5.24 -9.53 -4.91
CA PHE A 123 6.02 -8.35 -5.31
C PHE A 123 7.31 -8.69 -6.07
N ASN A 124 7.30 -9.76 -6.87
CA ASN A 124 8.44 -10.17 -7.69
C ASN A 124 8.59 -9.25 -8.92
N VAL A 125 9.02 -8.01 -8.68
CA VAL A 125 9.08 -6.94 -9.66
C VAL A 125 10.30 -7.04 -10.59
N GLY A 126 11.40 -7.63 -10.10
CA GLY A 126 12.64 -7.83 -10.85
C GLY A 126 13.23 -6.54 -11.45
N HIS A 127 14.22 -6.68 -12.34
CA HIS A 127 14.87 -5.53 -12.98
C HIS A 127 14.05 -4.85 -14.09
N GLU A 128 13.03 -5.53 -14.65
CA GLU A 128 12.19 -4.99 -15.73
C GLU A 128 10.91 -4.30 -15.26
N ALA A 129 10.68 -4.19 -13.94
CA ALA A 129 9.63 -3.37 -13.34
C ALA A 129 8.24 -3.58 -13.99
N LYS A 130 7.67 -4.78 -13.84
CA LYS A 130 6.30 -5.06 -14.32
C LYS A 130 5.26 -4.46 -13.38
N PHE A 131 5.10 -3.14 -13.45
CA PHE A 131 3.99 -2.47 -12.78
C PHE A 131 2.92 -2.10 -13.79
N ASP A 132 1.71 -2.57 -13.56
CA ASP A 132 0.51 -2.11 -14.25
C ASP A 132 -0.07 -0.94 -13.46
N VAL A 133 -0.15 0.23 -14.11
CA VAL A 133 -0.83 1.39 -13.53
C VAL A 133 -2.33 1.19 -13.69
N ILE A 134 -3.04 0.96 -12.59
CA ILE A 134 -4.49 0.73 -12.59
C ILE A 134 -5.26 2.04 -12.58
N ALA A 135 -4.81 3.00 -11.77
CA ALA A 135 -5.37 4.35 -11.72
C ALA A 135 -4.32 5.38 -11.28
N GLY A 136 -4.54 6.63 -11.67
CA GLY A 136 -3.69 7.76 -11.32
C GLY A 136 -2.44 7.89 -12.18
N ASP A 137 -1.72 8.99 -11.98
CA ASP A 137 -0.53 9.32 -12.75
C ASP A 137 0.73 8.92 -12.00
N PHE A 138 1.52 8.02 -12.59
CA PHE A 138 2.86 7.70 -12.10
C PHE A 138 3.86 7.68 -13.25
N LEU A 139 4.92 8.48 -13.14
CA LEU A 139 5.92 8.62 -14.19
C LEU A 139 6.70 7.32 -14.38
N ARG A 140 6.79 6.84 -15.63
CA ARG A 140 7.54 5.63 -15.96
C ARG A 140 9.02 5.70 -15.56
N SER A 141 9.62 6.89 -15.58
CA SER A 141 11.01 7.10 -15.13
C SER A 141 11.22 6.77 -13.64
N ASN A 142 10.15 6.78 -12.84
CA ASN A 142 10.20 6.48 -11.41
C ASN A 142 10.10 4.97 -11.13
N LEU A 143 9.71 4.15 -12.12
CA LEU A 143 9.52 2.71 -11.93
C LEU A 143 10.81 1.97 -11.59
N VAL A 144 11.96 2.42 -12.08
CA VAL A 144 13.26 1.81 -11.74
C VAL A 144 13.60 2.05 -10.27
N THR A 145 13.41 3.27 -9.78
CA THR A 145 13.59 3.62 -8.37
C THR A 145 12.62 2.84 -7.49
N LEU A 146 11.35 2.78 -7.90
CA LEU A 146 10.33 2.02 -7.20
C LEU A 146 10.68 0.53 -7.12
N SER A 147 11.06 -0.11 -8.23
CA SER A 147 11.41 -1.54 -8.26
C SER A 147 12.53 -1.87 -7.27
N ARG A 148 13.62 -1.10 -7.29
CA ARG A 148 14.74 -1.29 -6.37
C ARG A 148 14.33 -1.14 -4.91
N ALA A 149 13.48 -0.15 -4.63
CA ALA A 149 12.96 0.08 -3.28
C ALA A 149 12.04 -1.07 -2.82
N ILE A 150 11.22 -1.60 -3.73
CA ILE A 150 10.37 -2.77 -3.47
C ILE A 150 11.24 -4.01 -3.22
N ASP A 151 12.24 -4.30 -4.04
CA ASP A 151 13.14 -5.45 -3.82
C ASP A 151 13.78 -5.39 -2.42
N GLY A 152 14.21 -4.20 -1.98
CA GLY A 152 14.81 -3.99 -0.67
C GLY A 152 13.85 -4.13 0.51
N ILE A 153 12.55 -3.86 0.33
CA ILE A 153 11.55 -4.00 1.39
C ILE A 153 10.93 -5.40 1.40
N VAL A 154 10.85 -6.09 0.26
CA VAL A 154 10.32 -7.46 0.16
C VAL A 154 11.13 -8.42 1.04
N SER A 155 12.45 -8.28 1.09
CA SER A 155 13.29 -9.07 2.01
C SER A 155 12.97 -8.84 3.49
N GLN A 156 12.34 -7.71 3.83
CA GLN A 156 11.97 -7.33 5.20
C GLN A 156 10.52 -7.72 5.54
N LEU A 157 9.67 -8.06 4.57
CA LEU A 157 8.25 -8.40 4.82
C LEU A 157 8.07 -9.63 5.73
N GLY A 158 9.08 -10.52 5.79
CA GLY A 158 9.13 -11.70 6.65
C GLY A 158 9.91 -11.51 7.95
N GLN A 159 10.34 -10.28 8.28
CA GLN A 159 11.15 -9.94 9.46
C GLN A 159 10.33 -9.03 10.40
N PRO A 160 9.52 -9.59 11.33
CA PRO A 160 8.60 -8.81 12.16
C PRO A 160 9.27 -7.68 12.96
N GLU A 161 10.54 -7.86 13.34
CA GLU A 161 11.35 -6.89 14.08
C GLU A 161 11.62 -5.60 13.30
N CYS A 162 11.48 -5.61 11.98
CA CYS A 162 11.61 -4.43 11.13
C CYS A 162 10.36 -3.52 11.20
N TRP A 163 9.24 -4.00 11.75
CA TRP A 163 7.93 -3.35 11.65
C TRP A 163 7.31 -3.04 13.01
N GLU A 164 6.59 -1.94 13.09
CA GLU A 164 5.55 -1.78 14.10
C GLU A 164 4.32 -2.59 13.64
N LEU A 165 4.00 -3.66 14.38
CA LEU A 165 2.90 -4.57 14.03
C LEU A 165 1.54 -4.03 14.49
N ILE A 166 0.56 -4.09 13.59
CA ILE A 166 -0.83 -3.71 13.84
C ILE A 166 -1.68 -4.98 13.93
N PRO A 167 -2.23 -5.31 15.13
CA PRO A 167 -2.98 -6.53 15.32
C PRO A 167 -4.33 -6.51 14.60
N ASN A 168 -4.85 -7.68 14.28
CA ASN A 168 -6.21 -7.83 13.79
C ASN A 168 -7.22 -7.38 14.85
N ALA A 169 -8.33 -6.78 14.42
CA ALA A 169 -9.41 -6.45 15.32
C ALA A 169 -9.93 -7.76 15.95
N LYS A 170 -9.96 -7.83 17.30
CA LYS A 170 -10.51 -8.99 18.00
C LYS A 170 -11.97 -9.17 17.59
N LYS A 171 -12.29 -10.26 16.90
CA LYS A 171 -13.68 -10.71 16.76
C LYS A 171 -14.17 -11.03 18.17
N HIS A 172 -15.06 -10.22 18.73
CA HIS A 172 -15.73 -10.58 19.97
C HIS A 172 -16.48 -11.90 19.71
N PRO A 173 -16.28 -12.96 20.51
CA PRO A 173 -17.15 -14.12 20.45
C PRO A 173 -18.55 -13.64 20.84
N GLY A 174 -19.49 -13.77 19.92
CA GLY A 174 -20.92 -13.61 20.18
C GLY A 174 -21.47 -14.76 21.00
#